data_AF-A0A1Y9TLL5-F1
#
_entry.id   AF-A0A1Y9TLL5-F1
#
_cell.length_a   1.000
_cell.length_b   1.000
_cell.length_c   1.000
_cell.angle_alpha   90.00
_cell.angle_beta   90.00
_cell.angle_gamma   90.00
#
_symmetry.space_group_name_H-M   'P 1'
#
loop_
_entity.id
_entity.type
_entity.pdbx_description
1 polymer ?
#
loop_
_entity_poly.entity_id
_entity_poly.type
_entity_poly.pdbx_seq_one_letter_code
_entity_poly.pdbx_strand_id
1 'polypeptide(L)'
;MLEEIKLHFVSLLSVDFSSSIFFKKKFFLKEIISNSVYNFLSFYLDEETIILLLQQYSYSDYLTSLDLVLWTEVCYLLFFSSSDKINRSIDKFYLSQELFQEQMFVLLENYIIKIANSIFRVFLNYSQSLSNFLSIACGQYYLSQKKFRYLKNNLLVNDLLDFYIYSPKLIYENRYVIFNFNSSNIISRSIYCSRDQELIKLSSIQLLIIVYFELQDLFFPKIKIFVYLLGKILMYILTYLFGTIFKVVSQNLQKIFRNMKIYV
;
A
#
# COMPACT_ATOMS: atom_id res chain seq x y z
N MET A 1 -25.23 17.18 2.60
CA MET A 1 -23.92 16.57 2.33
C MET A 1 -23.64 15.32 3.17
N LEU A 2 -23.48 15.36 4.51
CA LEU A 2 -23.17 14.13 5.27
C LEU A 2 -24.34 13.12 5.27
N GLU A 3 -25.59 13.61 5.32
CA GLU A 3 -26.79 12.78 5.15
C GLU A 3 -26.89 12.20 3.72
N GLU A 4 -26.47 12.94 2.70
CA GLU A 4 -26.45 12.47 1.31
C GLU A 4 -25.37 11.39 1.12
N ILE A 5 -24.19 11.57 1.70
CA ILE A 5 -23.11 10.57 1.70
C ILE A 5 -23.58 9.31 2.44
N LYS A 6 -24.24 9.48 3.59
CA LYS A 6 -24.84 8.37 4.35
C LYS A 6 -25.87 7.63 3.51
N LEU A 7 -26.81 8.34 2.87
CA LEU A 7 -27.83 7.74 2.00
C LEU A 7 -27.21 7.02 0.80
N HIS A 8 -26.20 7.62 0.17
CA HIS A 8 -25.50 7.02 -0.97
C HIS A 8 -24.69 5.78 -0.57
N PHE A 9 -24.08 5.81 0.61
CA PHE A 9 -23.36 4.66 1.15
C PHE A 9 -24.29 3.52 1.55
N VAL A 10 -25.43 3.84 2.16
CA VAL A 10 -26.50 2.90 2.49
C VAL A 10 -27.05 2.26 1.22
N SER A 11 -27.28 3.05 0.17
CA SER A 11 -27.76 2.54 -1.11
C SER A 11 -26.73 1.68 -1.84
N LEU A 12 -25.43 2.02 -1.73
CA LEU A 12 -24.34 1.22 -2.32
C LEU A 12 -24.16 -0.14 -1.63
N LEU A 13 -24.44 -0.24 -0.33
CA LEU A 13 -24.20 -1.46 0.44
C LEU A 13 -25.41 -2.37 0.59
N SER A 14 -26.62 -1.94 0.19
CA SER A 14 -27.87 -2.72 0.34
C SER A 14 -28.09 -3.26 1.77
N VAL A 15 -27.60 -2.54 2.79
CA VAL A 15 -27.72 -2.95 4.19
C VAL A 15 -28.75 -2.08 4.90
N ASP A 16 -29.71 -2.71 5.58
CA ASP A 16 -30.68 -2.03 6.45
C ASP A 16 -30.04 -1.69 7.81
N PHE A 17 -29.72 -0.41 8.01
CA PHE A 17 -29.08 0.11 9.22
C PHE A 17 -30.04 0.38 10.40
N SER A 18 -31.26 -0.17 10.35
CA SER A 18 -32.36 0.23 11.22
C SER A 18 -32.29 -0.28 12.66
N SER A 19 -31.32 -1.14 13.01
CA SER A 19 -31.23 -1.71 14.36
C SER A 19 -29.94 -1.35 15.11
N SER A 20 -30.13 -0.90 16.35
CA SER A 20 -29.13 -0.58 17.37
C SER A 20 -28.24 -1.75 17.82
N ILE A 21 -28.23 -2.85 17.07
CA ILE A 21 -27.60 -4.14 17.41
C ILE A 21 -26.16 -4.26 16.85
N PHE A 22 -25.71 -3.32 16.00
CA PHE A 22 -24.45 -3.43 15.26
C PHE A 22 -23.14 -3.25 16.05
N PHE A 23 -23.17 -3.16 17.37
CA PHE A 23 -21.98 -2.87 18.19
C PHE A 23 -21.02 -4.05 18.45
N LYS A 24 -21.04 -5.10 17.64
CA LYS A 24 -19.91 -6.06 17.58
C LYS A 24 -19.01 -5.73 16.39
N LYS A 25 -18.14 -4.73 16.62
CA LYS A 25 -17.06 -4.13 15.80
C LYS A 25 -16.44 -4.92 14.63
N LYS A 26 -16.39 -6.26 14.67
CA LYS A 26 -15.80 -7.12 13.63
C LYS A 26 -16.81 -7.77 12.69
N PHE A 27 -18.07 -7.90 13.12
CA PHE A 27 -19.09 -8.62 12.36
C PHE A 27 -19.60 -7.77 11.20
N PHE A 28 -19.73 -6.46 11.40
CA PHE A 28 -20.33 -5.58 10.41
C PHE A 28 -19.58 -5.51 9.07
N LEU A 29 -18.25 -5.28 9.10
CA LEU A 29 -17.47 -5.24 7.85
C LEU A 29 -17.44 -6.60 7.15
N LYS A 30 -17.35 -7.69 7.94
CA LYS A 30 -17.37 -9.05 7.39
C LYS A 30 -18.70 -9.37 6.71
N GLU A 31 -19.80 -8.93 7.31
CA GLU A 31 -21.15 -9.09 6.77
C GLU A 31 -21.36 -8.29 5.49
N ILE A 32 -20.85 -7.04 5.44
CA ILE A 32 -20.85 -6.26 4.20
C ILE A 32 -20.07 -6.97 3.10
N ILE A 33 -18.87 -7.48 3.41
CA ILE A 33 -18.08 -8.19 2.42
C ILE A 33 -18.81 -9.46 1.99
N SER A 34 -19.36 -10.26 2.90
CA SER A 34 -20.08 -11.49 2.53
C SER A 34 -21.31 -11.20 1.69
N ASN A 35 -22.09 -10.17 2.02
CA ASN A 35 -23.27 -9.78 1.25
C ASN A 35 -22.87 -9.23 -0.12
N SER A 36 -21.80 -8.44 -0.20
CA SER A 36 -21.28 -7.93 -1.47
C SER A 36 -20.79 -9.06 -2.36
N VAL A 37 -20.09 -10.05 -1.78
CA VAL A 37 -19.63 -11.25 -2.50
C VAL A 37 -20.82 -12.09 -2.96
N TYR A 38 -21.81 -12.32 -2.08
CA TYR A 38 -23.03 -13.05 -2.43
C TYR A 38 -23.78 -12.39 -3.59
N ASN A 39 -24.07 -11.09 -3.47
CA ASN A 39 -24.79 -10.33 -4.49
C ASN A 39 -24.04 -10.27 -5.82
N PHE A 40 -22.71 -10.26 -5.78
CA PHE A 40 -21.91 -10.25 -7.00
C PHE A 40 -21.84 -11.63 -7.66
N LEU A 41 -21.65 -12.68 -6.87
CA LEU A 41 -21.50 -14.04 -7.38
C LEU A 41 -22.83 -14.64 -7.82
N SER A 42 -23.96 -14.20 -7.28
CA SER A 42 -25.30 -14.66 -7.69
C SER A 42 -25.62 -14.38 -9.17
N PHE A 43 -24.92 -13.44 -9.80
CA PHE A 43 -24.99 -13.22 -11.25
C PHE A 43 -24.34 -14.32 -12.08
N TYR A 44 -23.45 -15.11 -11.49
CA TYR A 44 -22.59 -16.06 -12.20
C TYR A 44 -22.67 -17.49 -11.67
N LEU A 45 -23.16 -17.68 -10.45
CA LEU A 45 -23.09 -18.93 -9.70
C LEU A 45 -24.40 -19.27 -9.00
N ASP A 46 -24.65 -20.56 -8.83
CA ASP A 46 -25.79 -21.07 -8.08
C ASP A 46 -25.59 -20.88 -6.57
N GLU A 47 -26.69 -20.69 -5.85
CA GLU A 47 -26.70 -20.34 -4.41
C GLU A 47 -25.90 -21.33 -3.55
N GLU A 48 -26.01 -22.64 -3.79
CA GLU A 48 -25.25 -23.67 -3.06
C GLU A 48 -23.74 -23.50 -3.21
N THR A 49 -23.28 -23.17 -4.43
CA THR A 49 -21.85 -22.99 -4.70
C THR A 49 -21.31 -21.74 -4.03
N ILE A 50 -22.12 -20.69 -3.94
CA ILE A 50 -21.78 -19.45 -3.25
C ILE A 50 -21.64 -19.74 -1.75
N ILE A 51 -22.61 -20.41 -1.13
CA ILE A 51 -22.56 -20.74 0.30
C ILE A 51 -21.30 -21.54 0.64
N LEU A 52 -20.95 -22.54 -0.18
CA LEU A 52 -19.71 -23.32 -0.02
C LEU A 52 -18.46 -22.43 -0.11
N LEU A 53 -18.43 -21.47 -1.05
CA LEU A 53 -17.34 -20.52 -1.18
C LEU A 53 -17.22 -19.57 0.01
N LEU A 54 -18.34 -19.02 0.49
CA LEU A 54 -18.34 -18.12 1.65
C LEU A 54 -17.90 -18.85 2.93
N GLN A 55 -18.15 -20.16 3.04
CA GLN A 55 -17.69 -20.99 4.16
C GLN A 55 -16.18 -21.28 4.09
N GLN A 56 -15.65 -21.54 2.90
CA GLN A 56 -14.23 -21.83 2.70
C GLN A 56 -13.36 -20.56 2.81
N TYR A 57 -13.93 -19.40 2.48
CA TYR A 57 -13.18 -18.16 2.39
C TYR A 57 -13.21 -17.37 3.71
N SER A 58 -12.07 -17.37 4.41
CA SER A 58 -11.89 -16.52 5.58
C SER A 58 -11.64 -15.07 5.16
N TYR A 59 -12.68 -14.23 5.20
CA TYR A 59 -12.57 -12.79 4.92
C TYR A 59 -11.54 -12.05 5.80
N SER A 60 -11.12 -12.66 6.91
CA SER A 60 -10.09 -12.13 7.79
C SER A 60 -8.70 -12.05 7.18
N ASP A 61 -8.42 -12.77 6.10
CA ASP A 61 -7.05 -12.92 5.62
C ASP A 61 -6.51 -11.65 4.96
N TYR A 62 -7.42 -10.75 4.55
CA TYR A 62 -7.09 -9.54 3.78
C TYR A 62 -7.43 -8.23 4.49
N LEU A 63 -8.03 -8.32 5.67
CA LEU A 63 -8.30 -7.18 6.54
C LEU A 63 -7.32 -7.19 7.69
N THR A 64 -6.51 -6.13 7.78
CA THR A 64 -5.62 -5.93 8.94
C THR A 64 -6.44 -5.62 10.20
N SER A 65 -5.83 -5.78 11.38
CA SER A 65 -6.46 -5.31 12.62
C SER A 65 -6.78 -3.82 12.56
N LEU A 66 -5.91 -3.03 11.93
CA LEU A 66 -6.13 -1.61 11.70
C LEU A 66 -7.35 -1.35 10.81
N ASP A 67 -7.58 -2.16 9.78
CA ASP A 67 -8.74 -2.02 8.89
C ASP A 67 -10.05 -2.14 9.65
N LEU A 68 -10.10 -3.03 10.64
CA LEU A 68 -11.28 -3.19 11.47
C LEU A 68 -11.49 -1.98 12.39
N VAL A 69 -10.41 -1.44 12.96
CA VAL A 69 -10.47 -0.24 13.80
C VAL A 69 -10.92 0.96 12.97
N LEU A 70 -10.28 1.22 11.84
CA LEU A 70 -10.61 2.31 10.93
C LEU A 70 -12.05 2.21 10.43
N TRP A 71 -12.52 1.01 10.13
CA TRP A 71 -13.89 0.81 9.66
C TRP A 71 -14.90 1.19 10.74
N THR A 72 -14.61 0.83 12.00
CA THR A 72 -15.49 1.21 13.10
C THR A 72 -15.51 2.71 13.32
N GLU A 73 -14.39 3.40 13.11
CA GLU A 73 -14.35 4.86 13.17
C GLU A 73 -15.18 5.47 12.03
N VAL A 74 -15.00 5.00 10.79
CA VAL A 74 -15.80 5.44 9.64
C VAL A 74 -17.29 5.26 9.91
N CYS A 75 -17.71 4.08 10.40
CA CYS A 75 -19.11 3.84 10.75
C CYS A 75 -19.58 4.76 11.87
N TYR A 76 -18.79 4.91 12.94
CA TYR A 76 -19.16 5.76 14.05
C TYR A 76 -19.37 7.21 13.59
N LEU A 77 -18.47 7.71 12.74
CA LEU A 77 -18.54 9.05 12.18
C LEU A 77 -19.71 9.24 11.22
N LEU A 78 -20.04 8.25 10.39
CA LEU A 78 -21.20 8.30 9.48
C LEU A 78 -22.55 8.25 10.22
N PHE A 79 -22.63 7.51 11.32
CA PHE A 79 -23.89 7.27 12.03
C PHE A 79 -24.12 8.22 13.21
N PHE A 80 -23.06 8.68 13.88
CA PHE A 80 -23.13 9.46 15.13
C PHE A 80 -22.50 10.85 15.01
N SER A 81 -22.53 11.44 13.82
CA SER A 81 -21.94 12.73 13.43
C SER A 81 -22.36 13.97 14.24
N SER A 82 -23.04 13.81 15.37
CA SER A 82 -23.60 14.86 16.21
C SER A 82 -23.31 14.65 17.71
N SER A 83 -22.19 14.02 18.09
CA SER A 83 -21.86 13.88 19.51
C SER A 83 -20.41 14.26 19.83
N ASP A 84 -20.24 15.04 20.90
CA ASP A 84 -18.99 15.58 21.46
C ASP A 84 -17.93 14.52 21.86
N LYS A 85 -18.14 13.25 21.51
CA LYS A 85 -17.22 12.12 21.77
C LYS A 85 -16.23 11.85 20.64
N ILE A 86 -16.34 12.57 19.53
CA ILE A 86 -15.42 12.51 18.37
C ILE A 86 -13.95 12.82 18.77
N ASN A 87 -13.73 13.52 19.90
CA ASN A 87 -12.39 13.93 20.35
C ASN A 87 -11.41 12.80 20.73
N ARG A 88 -11.84 11.54 20.91
CA ARG A 88 -10.93 10.49 21.43
C ARG A 88 -10.35 9.52 20.39
N SER A 89 -10.91 9.47 19.18
CA SER A 89 -10.36 8.64 18.10
C SER A 89 -9.55 9.43 17.07
N ILE A 90 -9.74 10.76 17.01
CA ILE A 90 -8.96 11.70 16.19
C ILE A 90 -7.47 11.72 16.61
N ASP A 91 -7.17 11.53 17.89
CA ASP A 91 -5.80 11.59 18.42
C ASP A 91 -4.86 10.53 17.84
N LYS A 92 -5.39 9.40 17.33
CA LYS A 92 -4.57 8.33 16.73
C LYS A 92 -4.15 8.61 15.29
N PHE A 93 -4.82 9.54 14.63
CA PHE A 93 -4.66 9.77 13.19
C PHE A 93 -4.29 11.22 12.83
N TYR A 94 -4.09 12.10 13.82
CA TYR A 94 -3.81 13.52 13.59
C TYR A 94 -4.72 14.12 12.50
N LEU A 95 -6.01 13.76 12.54
CA LEU A 95 -6.97 14.18 11.53
C LEU A 95 -7.32 15.64 11.80
N SER A 96 -6.95 16.53 10.88
CA SER A 96 -7.33 17.94 10.94
C SER A 96 -8.85 18.07 10.78
N GLN A 97 -9.48 18.78 11.72
CA GLN A 97 -10.94 18.98 11.74
C GLN A 97 -11.47 19.67 10.45
N GLU A 98 -10.63 20.45 9.76
CA GLU A 98 -10.99 21.19 8.55
C GLU A 98 -11.08 20.32 7.28
N LEU A 99 -10.39 19.17 7.23
CA LEU A 99 -10.33 18.28 6.05
C LEU A 99 -11.10 16.97 6.27
N PHE A 100 -11.95 16.94 7.30
CA PHE A 100 -12.60 15.74 7.80
C PHE A 100 -13.45 15.03 6.74
N GLN A 101 -14.21 15.78 5.93
CA GLN A 101 -15.08 15.20 4.89
C GLN A 101 -14.28 14.55 3.75
N GLU A 102 -13.21 15.20 3.29
CA GLU A 102 -12.34 14.68 2.24
C GLU A 102 -11.63 13.40 2.71
N GLN A 103 -11.15 13.39 3.97
CA GLN A 103 -10.50 12.23 4.58
C GLN A 103 -11.46 11.05 4.74
N MET A 104 -12.72 11.31 5.12
CA MET A 104 -13.76 10.29 5.18
C MET A 104 -14.04 9.67 3.80
N PHE A 105 -14.16 10.49 2.76
CA PHE A 105 -14.37 10.00 1.40
C PHE A 105 -13.21 9.10 0.94
N VAL A 106 -11.97 9.52 1.20
CA VAL A 106 -10.77 8.74 0.89
C VAL A 106 -10.74 7.40 1.64
N LEU A 107 -11.16 7.35 2.90
CA LEU A 107 -11.27 6.08 3.63
C LEU A 107 -12.36 5.18 3.05
N LEU A 108 -13.50 5.75 2.65
CA LEU A 108 -14.58 5.01 2.00
C LEU A 108 -14.15 4.40 0.67
N GLU A 109 -13.48 5.17 -0.20
CA GLU A 109 -12.90 4.66 -1.44
C GLU A 109 -11.97 3.47 -1.18
N ASN A 110 -11.12 3.57 -0.15
CA ASN A 110 -10.24 2.48 0.24
C ASN A 110 -11.02 1.22 0.64
N TYR A 111 -12.12 1.33 1.38
CA TYR A 111 -12.96 0.18 1.72
C TYR A 111 -13.69 -0.41 0.52
N ILE A 112 -14.17 0.42 -0.40
CA ILE A 112 -14.76 -0.05 -1.67
C ILE A 112 -13.74 -0.88 -2.45
N ILE A 113 -12.50 -0.39 -2.56
CA ILE A 113 -11.41 -1.11 -3.24
C ILE A 113 -11.11 -2.42 -2.51
N LYS A 114 -11.05 -2.44 -1.17
CA LYS A 114 -10.82 -3.66 -0.38
C LYS A 114 -11.95 -4.68 -0.52
N ILE A 115 -13.21 -4.25 -0.57
CA ILE A 115 -14.37 -5.10 -0.84
C ILE A 115 -14.26 -5.69 -2.24
N ALA A 116 -14.01 -4.87 -3.27
CA ALA A 116 -13.82 -5.33 -4.65
C ALA A 116 -12.68 -6.36 -4.76
N ASN A 117 -11.54 -6.12 -4.10
CA ASN A 117 -10.42 -7.05 -4.06
C ASN A 117 -10.82 -8.39 -3.38
N SER A 118 -11.64 -8.32 -2.35
CA SER A 118 -12.13 -9.52 -1.64
C SER A 118 -13.03 -10.36 -2.56
N ILE A 119 -13.98 -9.71 -3.26
CA ILE A 119 -14.84 -10.36 -4.27
C ILE A 119 -13.98 -11.02 -5.35
N PHE A 120 -13.02 -10.28 -5.90
CA PHE A 120 -12.14 -10.78 -6.95
C PHE A 120 -11.34 -12.01 -6.50
N ARG A 121 -10.84 -12.04 -5.27
CA ARG A 121 -10.09 -13.18 -4.73
C ARG A 121 -10.95 -14.41 -4.46
N VAL A 122 -12.16 -14.24 -3.91
CA VAL A 122 -13.13 -15.35 -3.76
C VAL A 122 -13.38 -15.98 -5.14
N PHE A 123 -13.61 -15.12 -6.13
CA PHE A 123 -13.81 -15.56 -7.51
C PHE A 123 -12.60 -16.33 -8.06
N LEU A 124 -11.38 -15.77 -7.94
CA LEU A 124 -10.15 -16.41 -8.43
C LEU A 124 -9.88 -17.78 -7.79
N ASN A 125 -10.29 -17.96 -6.54
CA ASN A 125 -10.15 -19.24 -5.84
C ASN A 125 -11.13 -20.29 -6.36
N TYR A 126 -12.35 -19.89 -6.73
CA TYR A 126 -13.33 -20.77 -7.35
C TYR A 126 -12.95 -21.21 -8.76
N SER A 127 -12.41 -20.31 -9.59
CA SER A 127 -12.44 -20.47 -11.04
C SER A 127 -11.56 -21.62 -11.57
N GLN A 128 -12.14 -22.81 -11.67
CA GLN A 128 -11.72 -23.87 -12.58
C GLN A 128 -12.52 -23.82 -13.91
N SER A 129 -13.64 -23.10 -13.99
CA SER A 129 -14.62 -23.26 -15.09
C SER A 129 -15.32 -21.99 -15.60
N LEU A 130 -14.95 -20.77 -15.19
CA LEU A 130 -15.67 -19.54 -15.55
C LEU A 130 -14.90 -18.64 -16.52
N SER A 131 -14.75 -19.08 -17.78
CA SER A 131 -14.13 -18.30 -18.86
C SER A 131 -14.81 -16.94 -19.09
N ASN A 132 -16.13 -16.86 -18.92
CA ASN A 132 -16.91 -15.66 -19.21
C ASN A 132 -16.51 -14.49 -18.29
N PHE A 133 -16.44 -14.70 -16.98
CA PHE A 133 -16.01 -13.66 -16.06
C PHE A 133 -14.54 -13.27 -16.28
N LEU A 134 -13.64 -14.24 -16.47
CA LEU A 134 -12.23 -13.95 -16.71
C LEU A 134 -12.05 -13.06 -17.94
N SER A 135 -12.87 -13.25 -18.97
CA SER A 135 -12.86 -12.38 -20.16
C SER A 135 -13.29 -10.94 -19.87
N ILE A 136 -14.25 -10.73 -18.97
CA ILE A 136 -14.79 -9.41 -18.61
C ILE A 136 -13.85 -8.71 -17.62
N ALA A 137 -13.44 -9.41 -16.57
CA ALA A 137 -12.70 -8.82 -15.44
C ALA A 137 -11.20 -8.71 -15.70
N CYS A 138 -10.58 -9.72 -16.33
CA CYS A 138 -9.14 -9.76 -16.58
C CYS A 138 -8.79 -9.49 -18.05
N GLY A 139 -9.79 -9.47 -18.94
CA GLY A 139 -9.58 -9.41 -20.38
C GLY A 139 -9.27 -10.78 -20.99
N GLN A 140 -9.41 -10.86 -22.32
CA GLN A 140 -9.24 -12.10 -23.09
C GLN A 140 -7.85 -12.74 -22.93
N TYR A 141 -6.84 -11.97 -22.52
CA TYR A 141 -5.47 -12.45 -22.32
C TYR A 141 -5.42 -13.60 -21.30
N TYR A 142 -6.20 -13.57 -20.23
CA TYR A 142 -6.14 -14.55 -19.15
C TYR A 142 -7.05 -15.77 -19.33
N LEU A 143 -7.69 -15.94 -20.50
CA LEU A 143 -8.51 -17.11 -20.80
C LEU A 143 -7.71 -18.42 -20.87
N SER A 144 -6.41 -18.34 -21.20
CA SER A 144 -5.55 -19.53 -21.19
C SER A 144 -5.28 -19.99 -19.77
N GLN A 145 -5.49 -21.29 -19.50
CA GLN A 145 -5.20 -21.91 -18.20
C GLN A 145 -3.78 -21.61 -17.69
N LYS A 146 -2.77 -21.55 -18.58
CA LYS A 146 -1.39 -21.21 -18.22
C LYS A 146 -1.29 -19.77 -17.71
N LYS A 147 -1.89 -18.81 -18.41
CA LYS A 147 -1.87 -17.38 -18.03
C LYS A 147 -2.70 -17.14 -16.78
N PHE A 148 -3.81 -17.84 -16.63
CA PHE A 148 -4.62 -17.81 -15.43
C PHE A 148 -3.86 -18.33 -14.19
N ARG A 149 -3.17 -19.48 -14.31
CA ARG A 149 -2.30 -19.99 -13.24
C ARG A 149 -1.16 -19.02 -12.91
N TYR A 150 -0.57 -18.38 -13.92
CA TYR A 150 0.46 -17.36 -13.72
C TYR A 150 -0.08 -16.16 -12.92
N LEU A 151 -1.29 -15.67 -13.22
CA LEU A 151 -1.96 -14.63 -12.44
C LEU A 151 -2.11 -15.04 -10.96
N LYS A 152 -2.65 -16.25 -10.70
CA LYS A 152 -2.82 -16.75 -9.32
C LYS A 152 -1.48 -16.84 -8.58
N ASN A 153 -0.46 -17.37 -9.24
CA ASN A 153 0.88 -17.50 -8.63
C ASN A 153 1.48 -16.14 -8.29
N ASN A 154 1.34 -15.15 -9.17
CA ASN A 154 1.82 -13.79 -8.90
C ASN A 154 1.09 -13.16 -7.71
N LEU A 155 -0.23 -13.36 -7.59
CA LEU A 155 -1.00 -12.87 -6.45
C LEU A 155 -0.57 -13.55 -5.14
N LEU A 156 -0.33 -14.87 -5.15
CA LEU A 156 0.19 -15.58 -3.98
C LEU A 156 1.58 -15.09 -3.56
N VAL A 157 2.48 -14.85 -4.53
CA VAL A 157 3.80 -14.27 -4.24
C VAL A 157 3.67 -12.86 -3.67
N ASN A 158 2.77 -12.04 -4.23
CA ASN A 158 2.51 -10.71 -3.71
C ASN A 158 1.99 -10.77 -2.26
N ASP A 159 1.06 -11.68 -1.94
CA ASP A 159 0.57 -11.86 -0.57
C ASP A 159 1.67 -12.26 0.41
N LEU A 160 2.60 -13.12 -0.01
CA LEU A 160 3.75 -13.50 0.80
C LEU A 160 4.70 -12.32 1.03
N LEU A 161 4.97 -11.52 0.00
CA LEU A 161 5.78 -10.31 0.12
C LEU A 161 5.11 -9.27 1.02
N ASP A 162 3.79 -9.09 0.87
CA ASP A 162 3.01 -8.20 1.72
C ASP A 162 3.05 -8.66 3.18
N PHE A 163 2.86 -9.95 3.45
CA PHE A 163 2.85 -10.48 4.81
C PHE A 163 4.22 -10.43 5.49
N TYR A 164 5.29 -10.84 4.79
CA TYR A 164 6.61 -10.94 5.39
C TYR A 164 7.39 -9.63 5.31
N ILE A 165 7.32 -8.88 4.21
CA ILE A 165 8.23 -7.75 3.96
C ILE A 165 7.52 -6.41 4.14
N TYR A 166 6.45 -6.17 3.39
CA TYR A 166 5.87 -4.83 3.31
C TYR A 166 5.04 -4.47 4.56
N SER A 167 4.23 -5.41 5.08
CA SER A 167 3.41 -5.15 6.27
C SER A 167 4.26 -4.85 7.51
N PRO A 168 5.31 -5.63 7.86
CA PRO A 168 6.17 -5.30 8.99
C PRO A 168 6.89 -3.97 8.84
N LYS A 169 7.34 -3.64 7.62
CA LYS A 169 7.91 -2.33 7.33
C LYS A 169 6.92 -1.19 7.60
N LEU A 170 5.69 -1.32 7.12
CA LEU A 170 4.64 -0.32 7.35
C LEU A 170 4.27 -0.19 8.83
N ILE A 171 4.27 -1.30 9.57
CA ILE A 171 4.07 -1.29 11.03
C ILE A 171 5.21 -0.53 11.72
N TYR A 172 6.46 -0.83 11.36
CA TYR A 172 7.65 -0.16 11.89
C TYR A 172 7.66 1.34 11.60
N GLU A 173 7.29 1.75 10.38
CA GLU A 173 7.25 3.15 9.98
C GLU A 173 6.01 3.91 10.51
N ASN A 174 5.12 3.26 11.28
CA ASN A 174 3.83 3.83 11.71
C ASN A 174 3.01 4.38 10.53
N ARG A 175 2.96 3.61 9.44
CA ARG A 175 2.26 3.96 8.21
C ARG A 175 1.12 3.00 7.91
N TYR A 176 0.05 3.56 7.37
CA TYR A 176 -1.07 2.83 6.82
C TYR A 176 -1.28 3.22 5.36
N VAL A 177 -1.44 2.23 4.49
CA VAL A 177 -1.64 2.46 3.05
C VAL A 177 -3.14 2.52 2.77
N ILE A 178 -3.52 3.60 2.10
CA ILE A 178 -4.88 3.87 1.64
C ILE A 178 -4.87 3.86 0.12
N PHE A 179 -5.89 3.22 -0.46
CA PHE A 179 -6.16 3.29 -1.88
C PHE A 179 -7.26 4.30 -2.18
N ASN A 180 -7.05 5.14 -3.18
CA ASN A 180 -8.02 6.12 -3.62
C ASN A 180 -8.16 6.10 -5.15
N PHE A 181 -9.33 6.51 -5.65
CA PHE A 181 -9.55 6.61 -7.08
C PHE A 181 -8.98 7.94 -7.60
N ASN A 182 -8.24 7.85 -8.71
CA ASN A 182 -7.91 8.99 -9.55
C ASN A 182 -8.55 8.78 -10.93
N SER A 183 -8.64 9.83 -11.74
CA SER A 183 -9.39 9.90 -12.99
C SER A 183 -9.34 8.65 -13.90
N SER A 184 -8.23 7.91 -13.93
CA SER A 184 -8.13 6.63 -14.64
C SER A 184 -7.49 5.48 -13.84
N ASN A 185 -6.98 5.73 -12.64
CA ASN A 185 -6.08 4.81 -11.94
C ASN A 185 -6.41 4.71 -10.46
N ILE A 186 -6.11 3.56 -9.85
CA ILE A 186 -6.06 3.42 -8.38
C ILE A 186 -4.67 3.88 -7.92
N ILE A 187 -4.64 4.83 -6.99
CA ILE A 187 -3.39 5.34 -6.40
C ILE A 187 -3.32 4.88 -4.94
N SER A 188 -2.11 4.55 -4.48
CA SER A 188 -1.82 4.28 -3.08
C SER A 188 -1.16 5.48 -2.41
N ARG A 189 -1.64 5.87 -1.23
CA ARG A 189 -1.03 6.90 -0.38
C ARG A 189 -0.81 6.36 1.02
N SER A 190 0.31 6.70 1.65
CA SER A 190 0.56 6.34 3.05
C SER A 190 0.16 7.47 3.98
N ILE A 191 -0.68 7.17 4.97
CA ILE A 191 -0.97 8.08 6.08
C ILE A 191 -0.25 7.62 7.34
N TYR A 192 0.04 8.57 8.23
CA TYR A 192 0.56 8.26 9.54
C TYR A 192 -0.53 7.62 10.41
N CYS A 193 -0.18 6.56 11.12
CA CYS A 193 -1.04 5.90 12.09
C CYS A 193 -0.18 5.20 13.16
N SER A 194 -0.50 5.38 14.44
CA SER A 194 0.16 4.62 15.51
C SER A 194 -0.19 3.13 15.40
N ARG A 195 0.83 2.28 15.22
CA ARG A 195 0.70 0.82 15.03
C ARG A 195 1.41 0.00 16.11
N ASP A 196 1.63 0.58 17.28
CA ASP A 196 2.38 -0.03 18.39
C ASP A 196 1.82 -1.40 18.82
N GLN A 197 0.49 -1.55 18.80
CA GLN A 197 -0.18 -2.81 19.16
C GLN A 197 0.02 -3.92 18.13
N GLU A 198 0.30 -3.57 16.88
CA GLU A 198 0.55 -4.54 15.81
C GLU A 198 2.01 -4.97 15.80
N LEU A 199 2.92 -4.07 16.20
CA LEU A 199 4.35 -4.35 16.34
C LEU A 199 4.60 -5.49 17.34
N ILE A 200 3.86 -5.53 18.46
CA ILE A 200 3.96 -6.60 19.47
C ILE A 200 3.46 -7.95 18.94
N LYS A 201 2.62 -7.96 17.89
CA LYS A 201 2.02 -9.18 17.33
C LYS A 201 2.82 -9.77 16.16
N LEU A 202 3.94 -9.16 15.79
CA LEU A 202 4.76 -9.63 14.69
C LEU A 202 5.41 -10.97 15.03
N SER A 203 5.46 -11.85 14.05
CA SER A 203 6.19 -13.11 14.13
C SER A 203 7.70 -12.88 14.13
N SER A 204 8.47 -13.86 14.62
CA SER A 204 9.94 -13.75 14.69
C SER A 204 10.60 -13.46 13.33
N ILE A 205 10.07 -14.03 12.24
CA ILE A 205 10.59 -13.77 10.89
C ILE A 205 10.28 -12.35 10.41
N GLN A 206 9.13 -11.79 10.78
CA GLN A 206 8.79 -10.40 10.49
C GLN A 206 9.64 -9.43 11.31
N LEU A 207 9.98 -9.79 12.56
CA LEU A 207 10.91 -9.01 13.38
C LEU A 207 12.32 -8.97 12.79
N LEU A 208 12.82 -10.08 12.22
CA LEU A 208 14.12 -10.08 11.52
C LEU A 208 14.14 -9.09 10.36
N ILE A 209 13.02 -8.92 9.66
CA ILE A 209 12.89 -7.97 8.57
C ILE A 209 12.92 -6.52 9.07
N ILE A 210 12.31 -6.26 10.23
CA ILE A 210 12.44 -4.95 10.89
C ILE A 210 13.89 -4.68 11.28
N VAL A 211 14.56 -5.65 11.92
CA VAL A 211 15.99 -5.51 12.28
C VAL A 211 16.85 -5.25 11.03
N TYR A 212 16.53 -5.90 9.90
CA TYR A 212 17.21 -5.61 8.63
C TYR A 212 17.04 -4.15 8.21
N PHE A 213 15.82 -3.59 8.27
CA PHE A 213 15.58 -2.17 7.97
C PHE A 213 16.26 -1.23 8.98
N GLU A 214 16.27 -1.57 10.27
CA GLU A 214 17.01 -0.80 11.29
C GLU A 214 18.51 -0.77 11.00
N LEU A 215 19.11 -1.92 10.67
CA LEU A 215 20.52 -1.99 10.28
C LEU A 215 20.76 -1.20 8.99
N GLN A 216 19.84 -1.28 8.03
CA GLN A 216 19.89 -0.49 6.81
C GLN A 216 19.99 1.00 7.13
N ASP A 217 19.09 1.52 7.96
CA ASP A 217 19.04 2.94 8.32
C ASP A 217 20.26 3.37 9.15
N LEU A 218 20.84 2.47 9.94
CA LEU A 218 22.07 2.72 10.69
C LEU A 218 23.34 2.76 9.81
N PHE A 219 23.42 1.90 8.79
CA PHE A 219 24.61 1.75 7.95
C PHE A 219 24.61 2.64 6.70
N PHE A 220 23.46 2.84 6.04
CA PHE A 220 23.37 3.60 4.79
C PHE A 220 23.98 5.01 4.88
N PRO A 221 23.69 5.82 5.93
CA PRO A 221 24.29 7.15 6.07
C PRO A 221 25.82 7.08 6.15
N LYS A 222 26.37 6.10 6.88
CA LYS A 222 27.80 5.92 7.07
C LYS A 222 28.50 5.50 5.78
N ILE A 223 27.91 4.56 5.05
CA ILE A 223 28.42 4.12 3.73
C ILE A 223 28.41 5.29 2.75
N LYS A 224 27.33 6.09 2.73
CA LYS A 224 27.23 7.27 1.86
C LYS A 224 28.34 8.29 2.14
N ILE A 225 28.63 8.56 3.41
CA ILE A 225 29.73 9.45 3.82
C ILE A 225 31.07 8.88 3.39
N PHE A 226 31.30 7.58 3.61
CA PHE A 226 32.55 6.92 3.22
C PHE A 226 32.80 6.98 1.71
N VAL A 227 31.79 6.65 0.90
CA VAL A 227 31.87 6.72 -0.58
C VAL A 227 32.09 8.17 -1.04
N TYR A 228 31.43 9.15 -0.42
CA TYR A 228 31.63 10.56 -0.72
C TYR A 228 33.07 11.01 -0.43
N LEU A 229 33.65 10.62 0.71
CA LEU A 229 35.03 10.93 1.07
C LEU A 229 36.03 10.28 0.10
N LEU A 230 35.83 9.00 -0.24
CA LEU A 230 36.64 8.29 -1.24
C LEU A 230 36.59 9.00 -2.60
N GLY A 231 35.39 9.38 -3.05
CA GLY A 231 35.22 10.13 -4.29
C GLY A 231 35.96 11.46 -4.26
N LYS A 232 35.92 12.19 -3.13
CA LYS A 232 36.66 13.45 -2.96
C LYS A 232 38.17 13.26 -3.02
N ILE A 233 38.70 12.20 -2.39
CA ILE A 233 40.13 11.86 -2.44
C ILE A 233 40.55 11.52 -3.87
N LEU A 234 39.79 10.68 -4.56
CA LEU A 234 40.04 10.32 -5.96
C LEU A 234 40.04 11.56 -6.87
N MET A 235 39.04 12.43 -6.73
CA MET A 235 38.96 13.68 -7.48
C MET A 235 40.15 14.59 -7.19
N TYR A 236 40.60 14.68 -5.94
CA TYR A 236 41.78 15.46 -5.57
C TYR A 236 43.05 14.92 -6.24
N ILE A 237 43.28 13.61 -6.20
CA ILE A 237 44.43 12.95 -6.84
C ILE A 237 44.40 13.20 -8.35
N LEU A 238 43.25 13.01 -9.00
CA LEU A 238 43.09 13.26 -10.44
C LEU A 238 43.38 14.72 -10.79
N THR A 239 42.78 15.66 -10.06
CA THR A 239 42.97 17.10 -10.30
C THR A 239 44.43 17.50 -10.12
N TYR A 240 45.09 16.95 -9.10
CA TYR A 240 46.52 17.16 -8.88
C TYR A 240 47.33 16.63 -10.06
N LEU A 241 47.18 15.36 -10.44
CA LEU A 241 47.92 14.73 -11.54
C LEU A 241 47.73 15.48 -12.88
N PHE A 242 46.49 15.79 -13.26
CA PHE A 242 46.24 16.56 -14.47
C PHE A 242 46.84 17.96 -14.39
N GLY A 243 46.76 18.62 -13.23
CA GLY A 243 47.39 19.92 -13.00
C GLY A 243 48.91 19.89 -13.16
N THR A 244 49.60 18.87 -12.62
CA THR A 244 51.05 18.71 -12.79
C THR A 244 51.42 18.43 -14.24
N ILE A 245 50.70 17.55 -14.93
CA ILE A 245 50.92 17.26 -16.35
C ILE A 245 50.79 18.55 -17.17
N PHE A 246 49.69 19.29 -16.98
CA PHE A 246 49.44 20.53 -17.71
C PHE A 246 50.52 21.59 -17.43
N LYS A 247 50.96 21.69 -16.18
CA LYS A 247 52.04 22.59 -15.76
C LYS A 247 53.37 22.25 -16.44
N VAL A 248 53.76 20.98 -16.47
CA VAL A 248 55.01 20.52 -17.10
C VAL A 248 54.98 20.76 -18.61
N VAL A 249 53.86 20.43 -19.27
CA VAL A 249 53.68 20.67 -20.71
C VAL A 249 53.80 22.17 -21.03
N SER A 250 53.13 23.03 -20.25
CA SER A 250 53.20 24.49 -20.42
C SER A 250 54.64 25.03 -20.25
N GLN A 251 55.36 24.58 -19.22
CA GLN A 251 56.75 24.99 -18.98
C GLN A 251 57.70 24.55 -20.11
N ASN A 252 57.52 23.34 -20.64
CA ASN A 252 58.32 22.85 -21.76
C ASN A 252 58.04 23.63 -23.04
N LEU A 253 56.77 23.92 -23.34
CA LEU A 253 56.40 24.77 -24.49
C LEU A 253 57.02 26.17 -24.36
N GLN A 254 56.95 26.79 -23.18
CA GLN A 254 57.58 28.09 -22.94
C GLN A 254 59.09 28.07 -23.19
N LYS A 255 59.80 27.02 -22.73
CA LYS A 255 61.24 26.86 -23.01
C LYS A 255 61.53 26.74 -24.50
N ILE A 256 60.74 25.98 -25.25
CA ILE A 256 60.90 25.82 -26.70
C ILE A 256 60.71 27.18 -27.41
N PHE A 257 59.63 27.91 -27.09
CA PHE A 257 59.40 29.25 -27.65
C PHE A 257 60.53 30.24 -27.33
N ARG A 258 61.09 30.16 -26.11
CA ARG A 258 62.19 31.02 -25.68
C ARG A 258 63.49 30.69 -26.42
N ASN A 259 63.78 29.41 -26.64
CA ASN A 259 64.94 28.98 -27.42
C ASN A 259 64.81 29.36 -28.90
N MET A 260 63.62 29.30 -29.50
CA MET A 260 63.42 29.73 -30.89
C MET A 260 63.65 31.24 -31.10
N LYS A 261 63.40 32.08 -30.07
CA LYS A 261 63.69 33.52 -30.13
C LYS A 261 65.17 33.90 -30.06
N ILE A 262 66.07 32.96 -29.74
CA ILE A 262 67.52 33.21 -29.61
C ILE A 262 68.26 32.94 -30.93
N TYR A 263 67.62 32.28 -31.91
CA TYR A 263 68.18 31.95 -33.22
C TYR A 263 67.68 32.85 -34.37
N VAL A 264 67.03 33.97 -34.05
CA VAL A 264 66.61 35.04 -34.98
C VAL A 264 67.24 36.34 -34.52
#